data_AF-A0A166VF16-F1
#
_entry.id   AF-A0A166VF16-F1
#
_cell.length_a   1.000
_cell.length_b   1.000
_cell.length_c   1.000
_cell.angle_alpha   90.00
_cell.angle_beta   90.00
_cell.angle_gamma   90.00
#
_symmetry.space_group_name_H-M   'P 1'
#
loop_
_entity.id
_entity.type
_entity.pdbx_description
1 polymer ?
#
loop_
_entity_poly.entity_id
_entity_poly.type
_entity_poly.pdbx_seq_one_letter_code
_entity_poly.pdbx_strand_id
1 'polypeptide(L)'
;MDGLLLDTEDLYTACINLVLAKYKRPNLPWSIKADLQGRPGPDAIAIFLDWAELPISEADYKAELHEWQKRLFTTTKPLPGAAELLSNLAAEHPSVQIALATSSHKANFDLKTGHLSEFFSVFPDHRRVLGDDGRLDPKRGKPRPDIFQLALKEINDSLPEGETPITPQECLVFEDSVPGVEAGRRAGMRVAWVPHHGLKQEMAGHEEEVLAGLTGRAGDVEPHELGKVGDGWAEEFSTLEHFPLRRYGIVAAGEQDGSSAADYVGHVEW
;
A
#
# COMPACT_ATOMS: atom_id res chain seq x y z
N MET A 1 2.88 -1.70 2.44
CA MET A 1 3.79 -2.57 3.25
C MET A 1 3.29 -3.99 3.20
N ASP A 2 2.13 -4.22 3.82
CA ASP A 2 1.42 -5.48 3.74
C ASP A 2 1.07 -5.80 2.27
N GLY A 3 1.18 -7.06 1.87
CA GLY A 3 0.86 -7.53 0.51
C GLY A 3 1.78 -7.06 -0.62
N LEU A 4 2.69 -6.13 -0.33
CA LEU A 4 3.58 -5.49 -1.30
C LEU A 4 5.07 -5.71 -0.99
N LEU A 5 5.49 -5.31 0.21
CA LEU A 5 6.87 -5.53 0.68
C LEU A 5 6.98 -6.87 1.41
N LEU A 6 5.92 -7.28 2.10
CA LEU A 6 5.85 -8.51 2.88
C LEU A 6 4.70 -9.40 2.42
N ASP A 7 4.84 -10.72 2.56
CA ASP A 7 3.85 -11.76 2.26
C ASP A 7 2.66 -11.82 3.24
N THR A 8 2.36 -10.71 3.91
CA THR A 8 1.43 -10.69 5.06
C THR A 8 -0.02 -10.97 4.68
N GLU A 9 -0.43 -10.74 3.44
CA GLU A 9 -1.81 -10.99 3.01
C GLU A 9 -2.22 -12.47 3.07
N ASP A 10 -1.26 -13.37 2.84
CA ASP A 10 -1.48 -14.81 3.02
C ASP A 10 -1.53 -15.17 4.50
N LEU A 11 -0.70 -14.53 5.33
CA LEU A 11 -0.69 -14.74 6.77
C LEU A 11 -1.96 -14.20 7.45
N TYR A 12 -2.48 -13.05 7.01
CA TYR A 12 -3.77 -12.52 7.43
C TYR A 12 -4.88 -13.52 7.12
N THR A 13 -4.90 -14.05 5.90
CA THR A 13 -5.88 -15.06 5.47
C THR A 13 -5.76 -16.33 6.30
N ALA A 14 -4.54 -16.79 6.59
CA ALA A 14 -4.28 -17.95 7.44
C ALA A 14 -4.79 -17.74 8.87
N CYS A 15 -4.51 -16.58 9.49
CA CYS A 15 -5.03 -16.23 10.82
C CYS A 15 -6.56 -16.26 10.85
N ILE A 16 -7.21 -15.64 9.87
CA ILE A 16 -8.68 -15.59 9.76
C ILE A 16 -9.25 -17.01 9.59
N ASN A 17 -8.67 -17.82 8.70
CA ASN A 17 -9.14 -19.19 8.44
C ASN A 17 -8.98 -20.11 9.64
N LEU A 18 -7.94 -19.92 10.47
CA LEU A 18 -7.77 -20.65 11.72
C LEU A 18 -8.89 -20.36 12.72
N VAL A 19 -9.36 -19.10 12.78
CA VAL A 19 -10.54 -18.74 13.59
C VAL A 19 -11.81 -19.30 12.98
N LEU A 20 -12.04 -19.12 11.67
CA LEU A 20 -13.22 -19.64 10.96
C LEU A 20 -13.40 -21.16 11.14
N ALA A 21 -12.30 -21.93 11.07
CA ALA A 21 -12.30 -23.38 11.25
C ALA A 21 -12.82 -23.81 12.63
N LYS A 22 -12.48 -23.08 13.70
CA LYS A 22 -12.98 -23.34 15.06
C LYS A 22 -14.51 -23.26 15.15
N TYR A 23 -15.10 -22.37 14.35
CA TYR A 23 -16.54 -22.14 14.27
C TYR A 23 -17.21 -22.87 13.10
N LYS A 24 -16.51 -23.79 12.44
CA LYS A 24 -17.01 -24.57 11.29
C LYS A 24 -17.53 -23.69 10.14
N ARG A 25 -16.94 -22.51 9.96
CA ARG A 25 -17.18 -21.64 8.81
C ARG A 25 -16.25 -22.01 7.66
N PRO A 26 -16.66 -21.81 6.39
CA PRO A 26 -15.76 -22.00 5.26
C PRO A 26 -14.59 -21.00 5.34
N ASN A 27 -13.51 -21.31 4.62
CA ASN A 27 -12.40 -20.37 4.45
C ASN A 27 -12.88 -19.06 3.84
N LEU A 28 -12.19 -17.97 4.17
CA LEU A 28 -12.41 -16.63 3.64
C LEU A 28 -12.33 -16.65 2.10
N PRO A 29 -13.44 -16.36 1.39
CA PRO A 29 -13.44 -16.28 -0.07
C PRO A 29 -12.78 -14.99 -0.53
N TRP A 30 -12.26 -14.99 -1.77
CA TRP A 30 -11.63 -13.81 -2.38
C TRP A 30 -12.55 -12.61 -2.49
N SER A 31 -13.84 -12.84 -2.78
CA SER A 31 -14.85 -11.78 -2.84
C SER A 31 -14.96 -10.97 -1.55
N ILE A 32 -14.71 -11.58 -0.39
CA ILE A 32 -14.68 -10.89 0.90
C ILE A 32 -13.27 -10.39 1.21
N LYS A 33 -12.25 -11.22 0.98
CA LYS A 33 -10.84 -10.84 1.22
C LYS A 33 -10.50 -9.53 0.50
N ALA A 34 -10.88 -9.39 -0.77
CA ALA A 34 -10.64 -8.20 -1.57
C ALA A 34 -11.19 -6.91 -0.93
N ASP A 35 -12.30 -7.02 -0.20
CA ASP A 35 -12.90 -5.89 0.51
C ASP A 35 -12.25 -5.65 1.89
N LEU A 36 -11.44 -6.57 2.42
CA LEU A 36 -10.68 -6.37 3.67
C LEU A 36 -9.32 -5.69 3.41
N GLN A 37 -8.67 -6.04 2.29
CA GLN A 37 -7.28 -5.66 2.00
C GLN A 37 -7.10 -4.14 1.90
N GLY A 38 -6.03 -3.63 2.52
CA GLY A 38 -5.67 -2.21 2.50
C GLY A 38 -6.47 -1.28 3.42
N ARG A 39 -7.62 -1.72 3.94
CA ARG A 39 -8.47 -0.91 4.83
C ARG A 39 -7.91 -0.79 6.26
N PRO A 40 -8.35 0.23 7.02
CA PRO A 40 -8.15 0.25 8.47
C PRO A 40 -8.70 -0.99 9.15
N GLY A 41 -8.03 -1.44 10.21
CA GLY A 41 -8.42 -2.63 10.97
C GLY A 41 -9.89 -2.65 11.42
N PRO A 42 -10.44 -1.57 12.01
CA PRO A 42 -11.85 -1.52 12.41
C PRO A 42 -12.83 -1.75 11.25
N ASP A 43 -12.59 -1.12 10.09
CA ASP A 43 -13.47 -1.25 8.91
C ASP A 43 -13.42 -2.65 8.33
N ALA A 44 -12.21 -3.22 8.20
CA ALA A 44 -12.04 -4.60 7.75
C ALA A 44 -12.72 -5.61 8.70
N ILE A 45 -12.62 -5.40 10.02
CA ILE A 45 -13.28 -6.26 11.00
C ILE A 45 -14.80 -6.17 10.89
N ALA A 46 -15.36 -4.99 10.67
CA ALA A 46 -16.81 -4.82 10.50
C ALA A 46 -17.32 -5.61 9.28
N ILE A 47 -16.66 -5.49 8.12
CA ILE A 47 -17.00 -6.23 6.90
C ILE A 47 -16.87 -7.75 7.12
N PHE A 48 -15.78 -8.17 7.76
CA PHE A 48 -15.57 -9.59 8.06
C PHE A 48 -16.66 -10.16 8.96
N LEU A 49 -17.03 -9.47 10.05
CA LEU A 49 -18.00 -9.99 11.02
C LEU A 49 -19.41 -10.07 10.44
N ASP A 50 -19.79 -9.11 9.59
CA ASP A 50 -21.06 -9.14 8.85
C ASP A 50 -21.16 -10.39 7.96
N TRP A 51 -20.09 -10.73 7.24
CA TRP A 51 -20.06 -11.94 6.42
C TRP A 51 -19.90 -13.24 7.22
N ALA A 52 -19.07 -13.21 8.27
CA ALA A 52 -18.66 -14.43 8.97
C ALA A 52 -19.75 -14.96 9.91
N GLU A 53 -20.59 -14.06 10.47
CA GLU A 53 -21.68 -14.38 11.40
C GLU A 53 -21.25 -15.34 12.53
N LEU A 54 -20.08 -15.08 13.12
CA LEU A 54 -19.54 -15.96 14.16
C LEU A 54 -20.37 -15.88 15.45
N PRO A 55 -20.55 -17.00 16.19
CA PRO A 55 -21.30 -17.01 17.45
C PRO A 55 -20.44 -16.54 18.64
N ILE A 56 -19.70 -15.45 18.46
CA ILE A 56 -18.85 -14.81 19.47
C ILE A 56 -18.91 -13.29 19.36
N SER A 57 -18.49 -12.58 20.39
CA SER A 57 -18.39 -11.12 20.33
C SER A 57 -17.24 -10.67 19.43
N GLU A 58 -17.31 -9.44 18.93
CA GLU A 58 -16.19 -8.79 18.22
C GLU A 58 -14.92 -8.77 19.07
N ALA A 59 -15.04 -8.57 20.39
CA ALA A 59 -13.92 -8.57 21.31
C ALA A 59 -13.24 -9.95 21.39
N ASP A 60 -14.04 -11.02 21.47
CA ASP A 60 -13.51 -12.39 21.47
C ASP A 60 -12.87 -12.74 20.14
N TYR A 61 -13.49 -12.35 19.02
CA TYR A 61 -12.91 -12.52 17.68
C TYR A 61 -11.54 -11.84 17.58
N LYS A 62 -11.44 -10.57 17.98
CA LYS A 62 -10.18 -9.81 17.99
C LYS A 62 -9.13 -10.49 18.86
N ALA A 63 -9.50 -10.99 20.03
CA ALA A 63 -8.59 -11.70 20.91
C ALA A 63 -8.05 -12.99 20.27
N GLU A 64 -8.92 -13.81 19.67
CA GLU A 64 -8.51 -15.04 18.98
C GLU A 64 -7.64 -14.77 17.75
N LEU A 65 -8.02 -13.78 16.94
CA LEU A 65 -7.24 -13.36 15.78
C LEU A 65 -5.85 -12.89 16.19
N HIS A 66 -5.77 -12.08 17.26
CA HIS A 66 -4.51 -11.53 17.75
C HIS A 66 -3.53 -12.63 18.22
N GLU A 67 -4.03 -13.70 18.85
CA GLU A 67 -3.19 -14.83 19.24
C GLU A 67 -2.57 -15.57 18.05
N TRP A 68 -3.29 -15.67 16.93
CA TRP A 68 -2.73 -16.20 15.68
C TRP A 68 -1.75 -15.23 15.03
N GLN A 69 -2.05 -13.93 15.03
CA GLN A 69 -1.17 -12.90 14.49
C GLN A 69 0.19 -12.87 15.20
N LYS A 70 0.23 -12.95 16.54
CA LYS A 70 1.49 -13.03 17.31
C LYS A 70 2.38 -14.19 16.87
N ARG A 71 1.78 -15.30 16.43
CA ARG A 71 2.50 -16.52 16.02
C ARG A 71 2.96 -16.45 14.57
N LEU A 72 2.11 -15.96 13.67
CA LEU A 72 2.36 -16.01 12.23
C LEU A 72 3.10 -14.76 11.72
N PHE A 73 2.86 -13.57 12.28
CA PHE A 73 3.50 -12.34 11.79
C PHE A 73 5.01 -12.29 12.05
N THR A 74 5.50 -13.03 13.04
CA THR A 74 6.95 -13.19 13.25
C THR A 74 7.63 -14.08 12.19
N THR A 75 6.85 -14.65 11.26
CA THR A 75 7.35 -15.48 10.16
C THR A 75 7.23 -14.82 8.79
N THR A 76 6.82 -13.54 8.74
CA THR A 76 6.74 -12.75 7.49
C THR A 76 8.06 -12.75 6.75
N LYS A 77 7.95 -12.69 5.42
CA LYS A 77 9.10 -12.64 4.51
C LYS A 77 8.92 -11.51 3.50
N PRO A 78 10.03 -10.90 3.05
CA PRO A 78 10.01 -10.02 1.90
C PRO A 78 9.42 -10.73 0.67
N LEU A 79 8.57 -10.02 -0.07
CA LEU A 79 8.08 -10.47 -1.37
C LEU A 79 9.19 -10.37 -2.43
N PRO A 80 9.10 -11.15 -3.52
CA PRO A 80 10.07 -11.08 -4.62
C PRO A 80 10.28 -9.65 -5.13
N GLY A 81 11.54 -9.28 -5.35
CA GLY A 81 11.93 -7.95 -5.82
C GLY A 81 11.90 -6.83 -4.78
N ALA A 82 11.22 -6.99 -3.63
CA ALA A 82 11.11 -5.93 -2.63
C ALA A 82 12.49 -5.51 -2.06
N ALA A 83 13.36 -6.48 -1.78
CA ALA A 83 14.70 -6.20 -1.26
C ALA A 83 15.60 -5.55 -2.31
N GLU A 84 15.54 -6.01 -3.56
CA GLU A 84 16.27 -5.42 -4.69
C GLU A 84 15.82 -3.98 -4.92
N LEU A 85 14.52 -3.73 -5.01
CA LEU A 85 13.97 -2.39 -5.20
C LEU A 85 14.43 -1.42 -4.12
N LEU A 86 14.27 -1.78 -2.85
CA LEU A 86 14.66 -0.91 -1.73
C LEU A 86 16.18 -0.68 -1.67
N SER A 87 16.98 -1.72 -1.94
CA SER A 87 18.44 -1.61 -2.02
C SER A 87 18.87 -0.68 -3.15
N ASN A 88 18.29 -0.83 -4.35
CA ASN A 88 18.61 -0.01 -5.50
C ASN A 88 18.24 1.45 -5.25
N LEU A 89 17.05 1.72 -4.69
CA LEU A 89 16.64 3.08 -4.30
C LEU A 89 17.63 3.71 -3.31
N ALA A 90 18.06 2.96 -2.29
CA ALA A 90 18.98 3.46 -1.27
C ALA A 90 20.41 3.69 -1.79
N ALA A 91 20.92 2.78 -2.63
CA ALA A 91 22.32 2.78 -3.05
C ALA A 91 22.58 3.54 -4.35
N GLU A 92 21.66 3.45 -5.32
CA GLU A 92 21.86 3.95 -6.69
C GLU A 92 21.11 5.26 -6.95
N HIS A 93 20.11 5.58 -6.12
CA HIS A 93 19.23 6.74 -6.31
C HIS A 93 19.16 7.64 -5.05
N PRO A 94 20.30 8.19 -4.57
CA PRO A 94 20.35 8.95 -3.31
C PRO A 94 19.52 10.24 -3.29
N SER A 95 19.05 10.72 -4.44
CA SER A 95 18.11 11.86 -4.52
C SER A 95 16.67 11.47 -4.21
N VAL A 96 16.31 10.20 -4.36
CA VAL A 96 14.95 9.70 -4.09
C VAL A 96 14.69 9.70 -2.59
N GLN A 97 13.63 10.40 -2.19
CA GLN A 97 13.15 10.37 -0.83
C GLN A 97 12.15 9.22 -0.65
N ILE A 98 12.29 8.49 0.45
CA ILE A 98 11.48 7.31 0.72
C ILE A 98 10.77 7.44 2.08
N ALA A 99 9.51 7.02 2.11
CA ALA A 99 8.67 6.94 3.30
C ALA A 99 7.88 5.64 3.27
N LEU A 100 7.49 5.17 4.46
CA LEU A 100 6.61 4.03 4.63
C LEU A 100 5.23 4.52 5.05
N ALA A 101 4.19 4.12 4.32
CA ALA A 101 2.80 4.34 4.69
C ALA A 101 2.10 2.99 4.83
N THR A 102 1.55 2.69 6.01
CA THR A 102 0.84 1.42 6.26
C THR A 102 -0.39 1.60 7.13
N SER A 103 -1.48 0.91 6.78
CA SER A 103 -2.69 0.83 7.63
C SER A 103 -2.48 -0.04 8.89
N SER A 104 -1.33 -0.73 8.98
CA SER A 104 -0.96 -1.50 10.18
C SER A 104 -0.73 -0.57 11.37
N HIS A 105 -1.35 -0.90 12.50
CA HIS A 105 -1.03 -0.29 13.79
C HIS A 105 0.35 -0.72 14.29
N LYS A 106 0.95 0.07 15.17
CA LYS A 106 2.32 -0.15 15.68
C LYS A 106 2.56 -1.55 16.22
N ALA A 107 1.65 -2.11 17.00
CA ALA A 107 1.81 -3.46 17.55
C ALA A 107 1.96 -4.53 16.46
N ASN A 108 1.18 -4.44 15.38
CA ASN A 108 1.27 -5.38 14.27
C ASN A 108 2.47 -5.06 13.35
N PHE A 109 2.81 -3.79 13.17
CA PHE A 109 4.04 -3.40 12.49
C PHE A 109 5.25 -4.06 13.17
N ASP A 110 5.39 -3.91 14.49
CA ASP A 110 6.53 -4.44 15.26
C ASP A 110 6.60 -5.98 15.17
N LEU A 111 5.47 -6.68 15.22
CA LEU A 111 5.42 -8.14 15.03
C LEU A 111 5.91 -8.59 13.66
N LYS A 112 5.58 -7.84 12.60
CA LYS A 112 5.90 -8.16 11.20
C LYS A 112 7.33 -7.80 10.81
N THR A 113 7.91 -6.80 11.46
CA THR A 113 9.17 -6.19 11.02
C THR A 113 10.32 -6.37 12.02
N GLY A 114 10.05 -6.80 13.25
CA GLY A 114 11.07 -6.92 14.30
C GLY A 114 12.25 -7.82 13.93
N HIS A 115 12.02 -8.89 13.17
CA HIS A 115 13.07 -9.78 12.64
C HIS A 115 13.62 -9.35 11.28
N LEU A 116 13.15 -8.24 10.72
CA LEU A 116 13.50 -7.69 9.40
C LEU A 116 14.02 -6.24 9.52
N SER A 117 14.67 -5.90 10.64
CA SER A 117 15.10 -4.53 10.95
C SER A 117 16.01 -3.92 9.88
N GLU A 118 16.95 -4.70 9.32
CA GLU A 118 17.83 -4.25 8.23
C GLU A 118 17.04 -3.93 6.96
N PHE A 119 16.09 -4.79 6.59
CA PHE A 119 15.23 -4.59 5.42
C PHE A 119 14.38 -3.30 5.51
N PHE A 120 13.91 -2.94 6.71
CA PHE A 120 13.15 -1.70 6.93
C PHE A 120 14.01 -0.46 7.26
N SER A 121 15.34 -0.62 7.42
CA SER A 121 16.24 0.48 7.79
C SER A 121 16.30 1.60 6.74
N VAL A 122 15.95 1.29 5.49
CA VAL A 122 15.85 2.25 4.38
C VAL A 122 14.81 3.35 4.63
N PHE A 123 13.79 3.08 5.44
CA PHE A 123 12.78 4.06 5.83
C PHE A 123 13.19 4.73 7.15
N PRO A 124 13.52 6.03 7.17
CA PRO A 124 13.81 6.75 8.41
C PRO A 124 12.61 6.68 9.37
N ASP A 125 12.85 6.55 10.68
CA ASP A 125 11.78 6.35 11.68
C ASP A 125 10.68 7.41 11.62
N HIS A 126 11.03 8.69 11.44
CA HIS A 126 10.07 9.79 11.34
C HIS A 126 9.23 9.76 10.05
N ARG A 127 9.70 9.07 9.00
CA ARG A 127 8.99 8.87 7.73
C ARG A 127 8.21 7.56 7.68
N ARG A 128 8.03 6.88 8.82
CA ARG A 128 7.17 5.70 8.95
C ARG A 128 5.82 6.12 9.51
N VAL A 129 4.84 6.26 8.62
CA VAL A 129 3.46 6.58 8.96
C VAL A 129 2.66 5.29 9.13
N LEU A 130 2.21 5.02 10.35
CA LEU A 130 1.45 3.83 10.72
C LEU A 130 -0.05 4.14 10.86
N GLY A 131 -0.89 3.10 10.87
CA GLY A 131 -2.34 3.27 10.85
C GLY A 131 -2.94 3.90 12.12
N ASP A 132 -2.20 3.82 13.23
CA ASP A 132 -2.52 4.44 14.52
C ASP A 132 -1.66 5.68 14.83
N ASP A 133 -1.05 6.29 13.80
CA ASP A 133 -0.36 7.57 13.95
C ASP A 133 -1.35 8.65 14.42
N GLY A 134 -1.06 9.29 15.56
CA GLY A 134 -1.95 10.27 16.19
C GLY A 134 -2.18 11.55 15.38
N ARG A 135 -1.44 11.75 14.27
CA ARG A 135 -1.65 12.85 13.31
C ARG A 135 -2.72 12.53 12.27
N LEU A 136 -3.15 11.28 12.16
CA LEU A 136 -4.22 10.85 11.27
C LEU A 136 -5.57 10.86 11.99
N ASP A 137 -6.63 11.21 11.27
CA ASP A 137 -8.00 10.95 11.75
C ASP A 137 -8.30 9.45 11.58
N PRO A 138 -8.61 8.71 12.66
CA PRO A 138 -8.90 7.27 12.58
C PRO A 138 -10.11 6.93 11.69
N LYS A 139 -10.96 7.92 11.35
CA LYS A 139 -12.09 7.75 10.42
C LYS A 139 -11.70 8.00 8.96
N ARG A 140 -10.47 8.41 8.69
CA ARG A 140 -9.97 8.79 7.36
C ARG A 140 -8.78 7.95 6.93
N GLY A 141 -8.85 6.65 7.19
CA GLY A 141 -7.91 5.72 6.57
C GLY A 141 -8.19 5.50 5.08
N LYS A 142 -7.40 4.63 4.45
CA LYS A 142 -7.59 4.27 3.04
C LYS A 142 -9.05 3.85 2.81
N PRO A 143 -9.73 4.48 1.84
CA PRO A 143 -9.16 5.00 0.60
C PRO A 143 -8.91 6.53 0.59
N ARG A 144 -8.99 7.18 1.76
CA ARG A 144 -8.66 8.60 1.88
C ARG A 144 -7.14 8.81 1.74
N PRO A 145 -6.70 9.96 1.19
CA PRO A 145 -5.29 10.18 0.85
C PRO A 145 -4.40 10.52 2.04
N ASP A 146 -4.98 10.73 3.23
CA ASP A 146 -4.36 11.32 4.42
C ASP A 146 -3.02 10.67 4.79
N ILE A 147 -2.91 9.33 4.72
CA ILE A 147 -1.69 8.62 5.07
C ILE A 147 -0.53 8.91 4.09
N PHE A 148 -0.84 9.06 2.80
CA PHE A 148 0.16 9.39 1.78
C PHE A 148 0.50 10.89 1.82
N GLN A 149 -0.48 11.75 2.07
CA GLN A 149 -0.25 13.18 2.28
C GLN A 149 0.64 13.43 3.50
N LEU A 150 0.40 12.71 4.61
CA LEU A 150 1.27 12.77 5.78
C LEU A 150 2.66 12.25 5.47
N ALA A 151 2.80 11.13 4.74
CA ALA A 151 4.11 10.61 4.34
C ALA A 151 4.91 11.63 3.48
N LEU A 152 4.27 12.28 2.51
CA LEU A 152 4.89 13.36 1.73
C LEU A 152 5.27 14.56 2.60
N LYS A 153 4.40 14.93 3.54
CA LYS A 153 4.70 16.00 4.50
C LYS A 153 5.95 15.68 5.32
N GLU A 154 6.08 14.47 5.85
CA GLU A 154 7.27 14.07 6.63
C GLU A 154 8.54 14.05 5.78
N ILE A 155 8.43 13.70 4.49
CA ILE A 155 9.54 13.82 3.56
C ILE A 155 9.97 15.29 3.45
N ASN A 156 9.03 16.18 3.13
CA ASN A 156 9.28 17.60 2.88
C ASN A 156 9.78 18.34 4.12
N ASP A 157 9.20 18.07 5.29
CA ASP A 157 9.63 18.65 6.57
C ASP A 157 11.06 18.26 6.95
N SER A 158 11.54 17.12 6.45
CA SER A 158 12.88 16.61 6.77
C SER A 158 13.89 16.79 5.62
N LEU A 159 13.53 17.54 4.57
CA LEU A 159 14.47 17.89 3.51
C LEU A 159 15.55 18.85 4.04
N PRO A 160 16.78 18.78 3.51
CA PRO A 160 17.81 19.78 3.77
C PRO A 160 17.34 21.21 3.47
N GLU A 161 17.86 22.18 4.21
CA GLU A 161 17.55 23.60 3.99
C GLU A 161 17.93 24.02 2.56
N GLY A 162 16.98 24.66 1.87
CA GLY A 162 17.15 25.13 0.49
C GLY A 162 16.72 24.13 -0.59
N GLU A 163 16.39 22.89 -0.22
CA GLU A 163 15.79 21.94 -1.17
C GLU A 163 14.34 22.32 -1.51
N THR A 164 13.94 22.06 -2.76
CA THR A 164 12.58 22.33 -3.21
C THR A 164 11.64 21.25 -2.67
N PRO A 165 10.51 21.60 -2.03
CA PRO A 165 9.54 20.61 -1.58
C PRO A 165 9.01 19.76 -2.74
N ILE A 166 8.93 18.45 -2.52
CA ILE A 166 8.40 17.47 -3.46
C ILE A 166 6.88 17.67 -3.57
N THR A 167 6.38 17.73 -4.79
CA THR A 167 4.95 17.81 -5.09
C THR A 167 4.32 16.41 -5.15
N PRO A 168 3.00 16.27 -4.96
CA PRO A 168 2.34 14.97 -5.13
C PRO A 168 2.59 14.32 -6.48
N GLN A 169 2.68 15.12 -7.55
CA GLN A 169 2.89 14.64 -8.92
C GLN A 169 4.27 13.99 -9.13
N GLU A 170 5.24 14.31 -8.28
CA GLU A 170 6.58 13.72 -8.26
C GLU A 170 6.66 12.46 -7.40
N CYS A 171 5.57 12.08 -6.73
CA CYS A 171 5.52 10.89 -5.89
C CYS A 171 5.07 9.65 -6.68
N LEU A 172 5.71 8.52 -6.39
CA LEU A 172 5.27 7.19 -6.82
C LEU A 172 4.88 6.35 -5.60
N VAL A 173 3.60 6.04 -5.48
CA VAL A 173 3.06 5.10 -4.50
C VAL A 173 3.16 3.68 -5.05
N PHE A 174 3.65 2.76 -4.23
CA PHE A 174 3.55 1.33 -4.50
C PHE A 174 2.46 0.75 -3.61
N GLU A 175 1.51 0.00 -4.19
CA GLU A 175 0.36 -0.55 -3.48
C GLU A 175 -0.08 -1.89 -4.05
N ASP A 176 -0.64 -2.76 -3.22
CA ASP A 176 -1.24 -4.04 -3.64
C ASP A 176 -2.77 -3.98 -3.63
N SER A 177 -3.36 -3.13 -2.80
CA SER A 177 -4.79 -3.12 -2.47
C SER A 177 -5.57 -2.10 -3.29
N VAL A 178 -6.85 -2.38 -3.59
CA VAL A 178 -7.73 -1.44 -4.27
C VAL A 178 -7.89 -0.12 -3.48
N PRO A 179 -8.22 -0.12 -2.17
CA PRO A 179 -8.31 1.12 -1.41
C PRO A 179 -6.99 1.90 -1.34
N GLY A 180 -5.85 1.21 -1.38
CA GLY A 180 -4.53 1.83 -1.44
C GLY A 180 -4.26 2.54 -2.75
N VAL A 181 -4.59 1.91 -3.88
CA VAL A 181 -4.52 2.56 -5.20
C VAL A 181 -5.37 3.83 -5.21
N GLU A 182 -6.63 3.73 -4.78
CA GLU A 182 -7.50 4.91 -4.76
C GLU A 182 -6.96 6.02 -3.84
N ALA A 183 -6.40 5.68 -2.68
CA ALA A 183 -5.79 6.66 -1.78
C ALA A 183 -4.57 7.36 -2.41
N GLY A 184 -3.72 6.62 -3.13
CA GLY A 184 -2.59 7.20 -3.85
C GLY A 184 -3.05 8.14 -4.97
N ARG A 185 -4.06 7.72 -5.74
CA ARG A 185 -4.69 8.55 -6.77
C ARG A 185 -5.27 9.85 -6.20
N ARG A 186 -6.05 9.76 -5.11
CA ARG A 186 -6.63 10.94 -4.43
C ARG A 186 -5.59 11.84 -3.79
N ALA A 187 -4.42 11.31 -3.45
CA ALA A 187 -3.31 12.12 -2.99
C ALA A 187 -2.66 12.94 -4.12
N GLY A 188 -3.08 12.74 -5.38
CA GLY A 188 -2.48 13.39 -6.54
C GLY A 188 -1.14 12.76 -6.97
N MET A 189 -0.92 11.49 -6.60
CA MET A 189 0.33 10.77 -6.81
C MET A 189 0.19 9.70 -7.89
N ARG A 190 1.32 9.33 -8.52
CA ARG A 190 1.38 8.17 -9.41
C ARG A 190 1.31 6.89 -8.59
N VAL A 191 0.77 5.81 -9.15
CA VAL A 191 0.63 4.53 -8.44
C VAL A 191 1.15 3.35 -9.28
N ALA A 192 2.07 2.57 -8.72
CA ALA A 192 2.38 1.22 -9.18
C ALA A 192 1.54 0.22 -8.40
N TRP A 193 0.53 -0.36 -9.05
CA TRP A 193 -0.34 -1.38 -8.45
C TRP A 193 0.24 -2.77 -8.67
N VAL A 194 0.53 -3.48 -7.59
CA VAL A 194 1.14 -4.81 -7.58
C VAL A 194 0.25 -5.78 -6.80
N PRO A 195 -0.93 -6.16 -7.36
CA PRO A 195 -1.90 -6.95 -6.63
C PRO A 195 -1.41 -8.38 -6.40
N HIS A 196 -1.82 -8.95 -5.27
CA HIS A 196 -1.80 -10.39 -5.09
C HIS A 196 -2.61 -11.09 -6.20
N HIS A 197 -2.14 -12.24 -6.71
CA HIS A 197 -2.76 -12.93 -7.86
C HIS A 197 -4.27 -13.21 -7.68
N GLY A 198 -4.70 -13.54 -6.46
CA GLY A 198 -6.12 -13.75 -6.18
C GLY A 198 -6.96 -12.46 -6.17
N LEU A 199 -6.39 -11.32 -5.77
CA LEU A 199 -7.06 -10.02 -5.91
C LEU A 199 -7.16 -9.64 -7.39
N LYS A 200 -6.09 -9.90 -8.15
CA LYS A 200 -6.08 -9.69 -9.61
C LYS A 200 -7.18 -10.49 -10.30
N GLN A 201 -7.38 -11.76 -9.92
CA GLN A 201 -8.47 -12.59 -10.44
C GLN A 201 -9.85 -12.06 -10.06
N GLU A 202 -10.03 -11.61 -8.81
CA GLU A 202 -11.29 -11.02 -8.35
C GLU A 202 -11.62 -9.73 -9.12
N MET A 203 -10.61 -8.95 -9.50
CA MET A 203 -10.73 -7.67 -10.23
C MET A 203 -10.71 -7.81 -11.76
N ALA A 204 -10.79 -9.03 -12.29
CA ALA A 204 -10.75 -9.24 -13.73
C ALA A 204 -11.93 -8.53 -14.43
N GLY A 205 -11.61 -7.67 -15.41
CA GLY A 205 -12.57 -6.84 -16.13
C GLY A 205 -12.81 -5.47 -15.50
N HIS A 206 -12.19 -5.18 -14.35
CA HIS A 206 -12.31 -3.92 -13.60
C HIS A 206 -10.96 -3.22 -13.40
N GLU A 207 -9.90 -3.67 -14.08
CA GLU A 207 -8.54 -3.15 -13.92
C GLU A 207 -8.44 -1.65 -14.15
N GLU A 208 -9.04 -1.16 -15.24
CA GLU A 208 -8.97 0.25 -15.62
C GLU A 208 -9.62 1.15 -14.57
N GLU A 209 -10.69 0.66 -13.93
CA GLU A 209 -11.37 1.37 -12.85
C GLU A 209 -10.55 1.36 -11.57
N VAL A 210 -9.85 0.26 -11.25
CA VAL A 210 -8.89 0.22 -10.14
C VAL A 210 -7.77 1.25 -10.38
N LEU A 211 -7.16 1.24 -11.57
CA LEU A 211 -6.05 2.15 -11.90
C LEU A 211 -6.47 3.63 -11.92
N ALA A 212 -7.72 3.92 -12.32
CA ALA A 212 -8.29 5.26 -12.22
C ALA A 212 -8.70 5.65 -10.79
N GLY A 213 -8.77 4.69 -9.87
CA GLY A 213 -9.28 4.87 -8.52
C GLY A 213 -10.81 5.01 -8.45
N LEU A 214 -11.53 4.51 -9.45
CA LEU A 214 -12.97 4.71 -9.68
C LEU A 214 -13.84 3.50 -9.30
N THR A 215 -13.35 2.56 -8.49
CA THR A 215 -14.09 1.31 -8.23
C THR A 215 -15.36 1.51 -7.42
N GLY A 216 -15.47 2.62 -6.68
CA GLY A 216 -16.61 2.91 -5.80
C GLY A 216 -16.72 1.97 -4.60
N ARG A 217 -15.90 0.91 -4.52
CA ARG A 217 -15.87 -0.04 -3.39
C ARG A 217 -15.43 0.61 -2.08
N ALA A 218 -14.85 1.80 -2.18
CA ALA A 218 -14.27 2.49 -1.06
C ALA A 218 -15.24 3.45 -0.32
N GLY A 219 -16.54 3.41 -0.68
CA GLY A 219 -17.63 4.12 -0.02
C GLY A 219 -17.85 5.53 -0.55
N ASP A 220 -18.61 6.35 0.19
CA ASP A 220 -18.88 7.74 -0.18
C ASP A 220 -17.58 8.56 -0.06
N VAL A 221 -16.98 8.89 -1.20
CA VAL A 221 -15.80 9.76 -1.29
C VAL A 221 -16.08 10.90 -2.25
N GLU A 222 -15.48 12.06 -2.01
CA GLU A 222 -15.65 13.24 -2.86
C GLU A 222 -15.25 12.93 -4.32
N PRO A 223 -16.13 13.12 -5.31
CA PRO A 223 -15.90 12.70 -6.70
C PRO A 223 -14.74 13.41 -7.40
N HIS A 224 -14.37 14.62 -6.95
CA HIS A 224 -13.43 15.49 -7.64
C HIS A 224 -11.96 15.10 -7.45
N GLU A 225 -11.65 14.18 -6.53
CA GLU A 225 -10.28 13.72 -6.25
C GLU A 225 -9.90 12.47 -7.05
N LEU A 226 -10.77 11.98 -7.93
CA LEU A 226 -10.56 10.72 -8.65
C LEU A 226 -9.88 10.91 -10.01
N GLY A 227 -9.15 9.87 -10.42
CA GLY A 227 -8.48 9.82 -11.72
C GLY A 227 -9.44 9.59 -12.88
N LYS A 228 -8.87 9.50 -14.09
CA LYS A 228 -9.60 9.12 -15.31
C LYS A 228 -9.05 7.79 -15.83
N VAL A 229 -9.93 6.95 -16.37
CA VAL A 229 -9.50 5.74 -17.09
C VAL A 229 -8.53 6.13 -18.21
N GLY A 230 -7.39 5.46 -18.26
CA GLY A 230 -6.37 5.65 -19.30
C GLY A 230 -5.50 6.89 -19.16
N ASP A 231 -5.51 7.59 -18.02
CA ASP A 231 -4.67 8.79 -17.81
C ASP A 231 -3.18 8.51 -17.54
N GLY A 232 -2.79 7.24 -17.40
CA GLY A 232 -1.40 6.81 -17.22
C GLY A 232 -0.81 7.13 -15.84
N TRP A 233 -1.63 7.57 -14.88
CA TRP A 233 -1.19 7.87 -13.52
C TRP A 233 -1.08 6.64 -12.63
N ALA A 234 -1.68 5.52 -13.01
CA ALA A 234 -1.41 4.24 -12.39
C ALA A 234 -1.11 3.15 -13.42
N GLU A 235 -0.23 2.24 -13.07
CA GLU A 235 0.15 1.09 -13.89
C GLU A 235 0.14 -0.19 -13.05
N GLU A 236 -0.31 -1.29 -13.64
CA GLU A 236 -0.29 -2.61 -13.02
C GLU A 236 1.03 -3.33 -13.27
N PHE A 237 1.54 -4.02 -12.24
CA PHE A 237 2.68 -4.92 -12.31
C PHE A 237 2.36 -6.24 -11.59
N SER A 238 2.96 -7.33 -12.04
CA SER A 238 2.79 -8.64 -11.39
C SER A 238 3.79 -8.90 -10.26
N THR A 239 4.87 -8.13 -10.17
CA THR A 239 5.98 -8.29 -9.23
C THR A 239 6.78 -6.99 -9.10
N LEU A 240 7.56 -6.86 -8.01
CA LEU A 240 8.56 -5.80 -7.86
C LEU A 240 9.93 -6.19 -8.45
N GLU A 241 10.10 -7.43 -8.92
CA GLU A 241 11.34 -7.88 -9.57
C GLU A 241 11.63 -7.04 -10.81
N HIS A 242 12.86 -6.53 -10.90
CA HIS A 242 13.31 -5.68 -12.01
C HIS A 242 12.38 -4.49 -12.31
N PHE A 243 11.81 -3.89 -11.26
CA PHE A 243 10.87 -2.77 -11.39
C PHE A 243 11.47 -1.62 -12.23
N PRO A 244 10.75 -1.10 -13.25
CA PRO A 244 11.32 -0.20 -14.25
C PRO A 244 11.36 1.26 -13.77
N LEU A 245 12.20 1.56 -12.77
CA LEU A 245 12.36 2.89 -12.14
C LEU A 245 12.51 4.05 -13.15
N ARG A 246 13.22 3.83 -14.27
CA ARG A 246 13.39 4.85 -15.32
C ARG A 246 12.09 5.34 -15.94
N ARG A 247 11.04 4.52 -16.03
CA ARG A 247 9.71 4.94 -16.54
C ARG A 247 9.05 6.00 -15.64
N TYR A 248 9.58 6.18 -14.43
CA TYR A 248 9.14 7.14 -13.44
C TYR A 248 10.14 8.29 -13.25
N GLY A 249 11.13 8.43 -14.14
CA GLY A 249 12.17 9.46 -14.03
C GLY A 249 13.19 9.20 -12.91
N ILE A 250 13.16 8.01 -12.30
CA ILE A 250 14.12 7.60 -11.28
C ILE A 250 15.33 6.98 -11.99
N VAL A 251 16.39 7.78 -12.13
CA VAL A 251 17.64 7.43 -12.83
C VAL A 251 18.82 7.36 -11.86
N ALA A 252 19.79 6.50 -12.14
CA ALA A 252 20.91 6.25 -11.23
C ALA A 252 21.85 7.45 -11.16
N ALA A 253 22.48 7.66 -10.01
CA ALA A 253 23.45 8.73 -9.84
C ALA A 253 24.60 8.62 -10.85
N GLY A 254 24.81 9.68 -11.63
CA GLY A 254 25.91 9.76 -12.62
C GLY A 254 25.52 9.39 -14.05
N GLU A 255 24.30 8.93 -14.29
CA GLU A 255 23.76 8.81 -15.64
C GLU A 255 23.20 10.17 -16.08
N GLN A 256 23.95 10.90 -16.90
CA GLN A 256 23.39 12.05 -17.62
C GLN A 256 22.38 11.55 -18.65
N ASP A 257 21.20 12.14 -18.65
CA ASP A 257 20.18 11.89 -19.67
C ASP A 257 20.73 12.30 -21.04
N GLY A 258 21.24 11.32 -21.80
CA GLY A 258 21.67 11.50 -23.18
C GLY A 258 20.49 11.69 -24.14
N SER A 259 19.26 11.58 -23.63
CA SER A 259 18.03 11.89 -24.32
C SER A 259 17.57 13.26 -23.86
N SER A 260 17.70 14.28 -24.72
CA SER A 260 17.02 15.55 -24.46
C SER A 260 15.53 15.30 -24.25
N ALA A 261 14.91 16.03 -23.32
CA ALA A 261 13.47 16.04 -23.06
C ALA A 261 12.60 16.52 -24.26
N ALA A 262 13.11 16.45 -25.49
CA ALA A 262 12.43 16.84 -26.72
C ALA A 262 11.67 15.68 -27.41
N ASP A 263 11.89 14.41 -27.02
CA ASP A 263 11.26 13.26 -27.72
C ASP A 263 10.02 12.68 -27.01
N TYR A 264 9.58 13.26 -25.89
CA TYR A 264 8.31 12.91 -25.23
C TYR A 264 7.43 14.15 -25.04
N VAL A 265 7.09 14.82 -26.14
CA VAL A 265 5.92 15.71 -26.21
C VAL A 265 4.87 15.05 -27.10
N GLY A 266 4.23 14.02 -26.56
CA GLY A 266 2.87 13.71 -26.97
C GLY A 266 1.97 14.81 -26.40
N HIS A 267 1.65 15.80 -27.22
CA HIS A 267 0.73 16.88 -26.89
C HIS A 267 -0.57 16.32 -26.27
N VAL A 268 -0.74 16.56 -24.98
CA VAL A 268 -2.07 16.62 -24.35
C VAL A 268 -2.14 18.00 -23.73
N GLU A 269 -2.87 18.89 -24.38
CA GLU A 269 -3.18 20.23 -23.83
C GLU A 269 -4.18 20.08 -22.67
N TRP A 270 -3.95 20.89 -21.62
CA TRP A 270 -4.63 20.89 -20.33
C TRP A 270 -6.13 21.23 -20.40
#